data_AF-A0A200QCJ6-F1
#
_entry.id   AF-A0A200QCJ6-F1
#
_cell.length_a   1.000
_cell.length_b   1.000
_cell.length_c   1.000
_cell.angle_alpha   90.00
_cell.angle_beta   90.00
_cell.angle_gamma   90.00
#
_symmetry.space_group_name_H-M   'P 1'
#
loop_
_entity.id
_entity.type
_entity.pdbx_description
1 polymer ?
#
loop_
_entity_poly.entity_id
_entity_poly.type
_entity_poly.pdbx_seq_one_letter_code
_entity_poly.pdbx_strand_id
1 'polypeptide(L)' 'MNADVVIAKYKYGKANLEVLKKLGCKIVHEVDVHAMTQHPYLNTTKYDRIVYNFPHAGFQYSESNLSQIK' A
#
# COMPACT_ATOMS: atom_id res chain seq x y z
N MET A 1 5.80 4.63 -0.73
CA MET A 1 4.86 5.43 0.05
C MET A 1 4.77 4.85 1.44
N ASN A 2 5.33 5.57 2.42
CA ASN A 2 5.19 5.25 3.83
C ASN A 2 3.72 5.39 4.32
N ALA A 3 3.46 4.96 5.55
CA ALA A 3 2.12 5.02 6.14
C ALA A 3 1.53 6.44 6.19
N ASP A 4 2.36 7.44 6.50
CA ASP A 4 1.91 8.84 6.62
C ASP A 4 1.43 9.40 5.29
N VAL A 5 2.15 9.11 4.19
CA VAL A 5 1.75 9.49 2.83
C VAL A 5 0.45 8.80 2.43
N VAL A 6 0.26 7.53 2.79
CA VAL A 6 -0.99 6.81 2.53
C VAL A 6 -2.16 7.45 3.29
N ILE A 7 -1.96 7.83 4.54
CA ILE A 7 -2.99 8.48 5.36
C ILE A 7 -3.33 9.88 4.83
N ALA A 8 -2.33 10.64 4.36
CA ALA A 8 -2.54 11.97 3.82
C ALA A 8 -3.21 11.95 2.44
N LYS A 9 -2.88 10.96 1.60
CA LYS A 9 -3.32 10.92 0.20
C LYS A 9 -4.71 10.31 0.00
N TYR A 10 -5.07 9.33 0.82
CA TYR A 10 -6.32 8.56 0.67
C TYR A 10 -7.25 8.79 1.85
N LYS A 11 -8.51 9.13 1.58
CA LYS A 11 -9.52 9.46 2.60
C LYS A 11 -9.69 8.33 3.61
N TYR A 12 -9.62 7.10 3.12
CA TYR A 12 -9.75 5.88 3.94
C TYR A 12 -8.41 5.22 4.29
N GLY A 13 -7.28 5.88 4.00
CA GLY A 13 -5.93 5.31 4.18
C GLY A 13 -5.70 4.80 5.60
N LYS A 14 -5.99 5.63 6.62
CA LYS A 14 -5.84 5.24 8.04
C LYS A 14 -6.74 4.05 8.41
N ALA A 15 -8.02 4.14 8.08
CA ALA A 15 -9.00 3.11 8.43
C ALA A 15 -8.65 1.75 7.80
N ASN A 16 -8.24 1.75 6.53
CA ASN A 16 -7.81 0.55 5.82
C ASN A 16 -6.57 -0.08 6.45
N LEU A 17 -5.56 0.73 6.80
CA LEU A 17 -4.36 0.24 7.50
C LEU A 17 -4.70 -0.37 8.86
N GLU A 18 -5.64 0.21 9.61
CA GLU A 18 -6.09 -0.33 10.90
C GLU A 18 -6.83 -1.67 10.73
N VAL A 19 -7.73 -1.79 9.75
CA VAL A 19 -8.44 -3.05 9.46
C VAL A 19 -7.46 -4.14 9.06
N LEU A 20 -6.51 -3.85 8.16
CA LEU A 20 -5.49 -4.81 7.74
C LEU A 20 -4.65 -5.30 8.93
N LYS A 21 -4.22 -4.41 9.82
CA LYS A 21 -3.51 -4.79 11.05
C LYS A 21 -4.37 -5.68 11.96
N LYS A 22 -5.66 -5.34 12.15
CA LYS A 22 -6.62 -6.13 12.95
C LYS A 22 -6.84 -7.53 12.38
N LEU A 23 -6.79 -7.67 11.05
CA LEU A 23 -6.88 -8.97 10.36
C LEU A 23 -5.58 -9.77 10.39
N GLY A 24 -4.52 -9.27 11.06
CA GLY A 24 -3.22 -9.94 11.13
C GLY A 24 -2.38 -9.78 9.87
N CYS A 25 -2.76 -8.90 8.94
CA CYS A 25 -1.94 -8.64 7.76
C CYS A 25 -0.65 -7.94 8.16
N LYS A 26 0.46 -8.39 7.58
CA LYS A 26 1.69 -7.63 7.63
C LYS A 26 1.72 -6.59 6.51
N ILE A 27 1.84 -5.33 6.91
CA ILE A 27 1.92 -4.20 5.98
C ILE A 27 3.40 -3.82 5.82
N VAL A 28 3.88 -3.85 4.58
CA VAL A 28 5.24 -3.42 4.23
C VAL A 28 5.13 -2.33 3.18
N HIS A 29 5.77 -1.19 3.44
CA HIS A 29 5.79 -0.04 2.55
C HIS A 29 7.07 -0.05 1.71
N GLU A 30 7.04 0.63 0.57
CA GLU A 30 8.24 0.95 -0.23
C GLU A 30 9.00 -0.28 -0.75
N VAL A 31 8.26 -1.34 -1.06
CA VAL A 31 8.80 -2.54 -1.69
C VAL A 31 8.67 -2.42 -3.20
N ASP A 32 9.80 -2.46 -3.91
CA ASP A 32 9.81 -2.68 -5.36
C ASP A 32 9.51 -4.16 -5.63
N VAL A 33 8.51 -4.42 -6.46
CA VAL A 33 8.11 -5.79 -6.82
C VAL A 33 9.25 -6.55 -7.51
N HIS A 34 10.12 -5.86 -8.25
CA HIS A 34 11.26 -6.46 -8.94
C HIS A 34 12.39 -6.83 -7.97
N ALA A 35 12.46 -6.17 -6.81
CA ALA A 35 13.48 -6.43 -5.79
C ALA A 35 12.92 -7.16 -4.55
N MET A 36 11.64 -7.55 -4.57
CA MET A 36 10.96 -8.11 -3.40
C MET A 36 11.60 -9.41 -2.90
N THR A 37 12.16 -10.23 -3.80
CA THR A 37 12.87 -11.48 -3.47
C THR A 37 14.22 -11.25 -2.77
N GLN A 38 14.72 -10.02 -2.78
CA GLN A 38 15.93 -9.63 -2.05
C GLN A 38 15.60 -8.95 -0.71
N HIS A 39 14.32 -8.61 -0.47
CA HIS A 39 13.91 -7.93 0.74
C HIS A 39 14.09 -8.86 1.96
N PRO A 40 14.89 -8.48 2.98
CA PRO A 40 15.32 -9.38 4.07
C PRO A 40 14.19 -10.09 4.81
N TYR A 41 13.02 -9.46 4.86
CA TYR A 41 11.84 -10.01 5.52
C TYR A 41 10.93 -10.83 4.58
N LEU A 42 10.84 -10.46 3.31
CA LEU A 42 9.87 -11.07 2.38
C LEU A 42 10.44 -12.33 1.74
N ASN A 43 11.76 -12.39 1.57
CA ASN A 43 12.45 -13.52 0.94
C ASN A 43 12.51 -14.78 1.81
N THR A 44 12.33 -14.64 3.13
CA THR A 44 12.42 -15.73 4.11
C THR A 44 11.06 -16.23 4.59
N THR A 45 9.96 -15.61 4.15
CA THR A 45 8.61 -15.90 4.64
C THR A 45 7.73 -16.45 3.52
N LYS A 46 6.92 -17.48 3.81
CA LYS A 46 5.86 -17.95 2.90
C LYS A 46 4.55 -17.22 3.21
N TYR A 47 3.82 -16.86 2.16
CA TYR A 47 2.54 -16.16 2.26
C TYR A 47 1.47 -16.90 1.47
N ASP A 48 0.26 -17.02 2.01
CA ASP A 48 -0.89 -17.58 1.29
C ASP A 48 -1.43 -16.62 0.22
N ARG A 49 -1.29 -15.31 0.46
CA ARG A 49 -1.75 -14.25 -0.44
C ARG A 49 -0.88 -13.00 -0.27
N ILE A 50 -0.47 -12.42 -1.39
CA ILE A 50 0.17 -11.10 -1.45
C ILE A 50 -0.77 -10.16 -2.21
N VAL A 51 -1.11 -9.03 -1.59
CA VAL A 51 -1.92 -7.98 -2.22
C VAL A 51 -1.01 -6.80 -2.51
N TYR A 52 -0.75 -6.54 -3.78
CA TYR A 52 0.00 -5.37 -4.20
C TYR A 52 -0.94 -4.19 -4.31
N ASN A 53 -0.69 -3.16 -3.52
CA ASN A 53 -1.29 -1.86 -3.74
C ASN A 53 -0.35 -1.05 -4.64
N PHE A 54 -0.37 -1.36 -5.94
CA PHE A 54 0.24 -0.46 -6.90
C PHE A 54 -0.51 0.88 -6.84
N PRO A 55 0.16 2.03 -6.95
CA PRO A 55 -0.55 3.28 -7.16
C PRO A 55 -1.37 3.12 -8.44
N HIS A 56 -2.67 2.83 -8.28
CA HIS A 56 -3.59 2.63 -9.37
C HIS A 56 -3.60 3.95 -10.15
N ALA A 57 -3.04 3.93 -11.37
CA ALA A 57 -3.11 5.00 -12.36
C ALA A 57 -2.84 6.43 -11.85
N GLY A 58 -1.59 6.81 -11.62
CA GLY A 58 -1.14 8.20 -11.86
C GLY A 58 -1.91 9.35 -11.20
N PHE A 59 -2.63 9.13 -10.10
CA PHE A 59 -3.39 10.18 -9.43
C PHE A 59 -2.44 11.23 -8.80
N GLN A 60 -2.44 12.44 -9.38
CA GLN A 60 -1.63 13.58 -8.91
C GLN A 60 -2.20 14.22 -7.65
N TYR A 61 -3.52 14.18 -7.47
CA TYR A 61 -4.27 14.75 -6.35
C TYR A 61 -4.88 13.66 -5.44
N SER A 62 -5.63 14.06 -4.41
CA SER A 62 -6.38 13.12 -3.57
C SER A 62 -7.54 12.49 -4.34
N GLU A 63 -7.93 11.27 -3.97
CA GLU A 63 -8.98 10.49 -4.65
C GLU A 63 -10.34 11.21 -4.69
N SER A 64 -10.59 12.11 -3.74
CA SER A 64 -11.82 12.91 -3.66
C SER A 64 -11.83 14.10 -4.62
N ASN A 65 -10.71 14.38 -5.30
CA ASN A 65 -10.61 15.47 -6.23
C ASN A 65 -11.22 15.08 -7.58
N LEU A 66 -12.26 15.79 -8.01
CA LEU A 66 -12.95 15.53 -9.28
C LEU A 66 -12.05 15.72 -10.51
N SER A 67 -10.95 16.49 -10.41
CA SER A 67 -9.98 16.64 -11.52
C SER A 67 -9.02 15.46 -11.68
N GLN A 68 -9.16 14.41 -10.88
CA GLN A 68 -8.36 13.18 -10.96
C GLN A 68 -8.67 12.34 -12.21
N ILE A 69 -9.90 12.43 -12.72
CA ILE A 69 -10.37 11.67 -13.88
C ILE A 69 -10.42 12.66 -15.04
N LYS A 70 -9.54 12.45 -16.03
CA LYS A 70 -9.60 13.15 -17.32
C LYS A 70 -10.55 12.45 -18.27
#